data_AF-A0A3N0CLL5-F1
#
_entry.id   AF-A0A3N0CLL5-F1
#
_cell.length_a   1.000
_cell.length_b   1.000
_cell.length_c   1.000
_cell.angle_alpha   90.00
_cell.angle_beta   90.00
_cell.angle_gamma   90.00
#
_symmetry.space_group_name_H-M   'P 1'
#
loop_
_entity.id
_entity.type
_entity.pdbx_description
1 polymer ?
#
loop_
_entity_poly.entity_id
_entity_poly.type
_entity_poly.pdbx_seq_one_letter_code
_entity_poly.pdbx_strand_id
1 'polypeptide(L)' 'MIEFFRNLTSRRDDEGASAVEYGLLVAGIAALIVAIVFVFGGVIRDAFNDTCGKVKTGAATTAATCS' A
#
# COMPACT_ATOMS: atom_id res chain seq x y z
N MET A 1 -6.19 -41.72 27.32
CA MET A 1 -6.85 -40.75 26.42
C MET A 1 -6.35 -39.31 26.60
N ILE A 2 -5.71 -38.97 27.72
CA ILE A 2 -5.29 -37.59 28.05
C ILE A 2 -4.04 -37.12 27.24
N GLU A 3 -3.23 -38.03 26.70
CA GLU A 3 -2.00 -37.67 25.96
C GLU A 3 -2.24 -37.12 24.55
N PHE A 4 -3.36 -37.48 23.90
CA PHE A 4 -3.64 -37.05 22.53
C PHE A 4 -3.93 -35.54 22.44
N PHE A 5 -4.55 -34.97 23.48
CA PHE A 5 -4.83 -33.54 23.57
C PHE A 5 -3.58 -32.69 23.80
N ARG A 6 -2.57 -33.23 24.50
CA ARG A 6 -1.34 -32.49 24.82
C ARG A 6 -0.44 -32.25 23.61
N ASN A 7 -0.51 -33.12 22.59
CA ASN A 7 0.23 -32.96 21.32
C ASN A 7 -0.44 -31.96 20.35
N LEU A 8 -1.74 -31.68 20.51
CA LEU A 8 -2.46 -30.72 19.65
C LEU A 8 -2.24 -29.27 20.07
N THR A 9 -2.01 -29.00 21.36
CA THR A 9 -1.72 -27.65 21.87
C THR A 9 -0.26 -27.27 21.61
N SER A 10 0.69 -28.18 21.79
CA SER A 10 2.13 -27.86 21.64
C SER A 10 2.59 -27.49 20.24
N ARG A 11 1.81 -27.76 19.18
CA ARG A 11 2.17 -27.43 17.79
C ARG A 11 1.64 -26.07 17.30
N ARG A 12 0.70 -25.45 18.01
CA ARG A 12 0.05 -24.21 17.53
C ARG A 12 0.77 -22.94 17.99
N ASP A 13 1.47 -23.01 19.12
CA ASP A 13 2.09 -21.83 19.72
C ASP A 13 3.39 -21.41 18.98
N ASP A 14 4.13 -22.37 18.40
CA ASP A 14 5.39 -22.09 17.71
C ASP A 14 5.21 -21.63 16.25
N GLU A 15 4.24 -22.20 15.50
CA GLU A 15 3.96 -21.79 14.11
C GLU A 15 3.22 -20.44 14.02
N GLY A 16 2.36 -20.13 15.00
CA GLY A 16 1.60 -18.88 15.04
C GLY A 16 2.43 -17.65 15.41
N ALA A 17 3.39 -17.80 16.33
CA ALA A 17 4.27 -16.71 16.74
C ALA A 17 5.20 -16.24 15.61
N SER A 18 5.77 -17.16 14.82
CA SER A 18 6.60 -16.81 13.66
C SER A 18 5.81 -16.16 12.51
N ALA A 19 4.53 -16.49 12.34
CA ALA A 19 3.71 -15.86 11.29
C ALA A 19 3.51 -14.35 11.53
N VAL A 20 3.46 -13.93 12.79
CA VAL A 20 3.24 -12.53 13.17
C VAL A 20 4.52 -11.69 13.05
N GLU A 21 5.70 -12.26 13.25
CA GLU A 21 6.97 -11.53 13.10
C GLU A 21 7.16 -11.04 11.66
N TYR A 22 7.04 -11.93 10.68
CA TYR A 22 7.10 -11.56 9.27
C TYR A 22 5.89 -10.74 8.85
N GLY A 23 4.71 -11.03 9.41
CA GLY A 23 3.49 -10.25 9.17
C GLY A 23 3.62 -8.78 9.59
N LEU A 24 4.28 -8.51 10.72
CA LEU A 24 4.48 -7.15 11.23
C LEU A 24 5.49 -6.37 10.38
N LEU A 25 6.56 -7.01 9.92
CA LEU A 25 7.50 -6.38 8.99
C LEU A 25 6.83 -6.01 7.67
N VAL A 26 6.03 -6.93 7.11
CA VAL A 26 5.27 -6.66 5.87
C VAL A 26 4.24 -5.56 6.08
N ALA A 27 3.53 -5.56 7.22
CA ALA A 27 2.58 -4.50 7.56
C ALA A 27 3.25 -3.12 7.69
N GLY A 28 4.45 -3.06 8.27
CA GLY A 28 5.24 -1.84 8.37
C GLY A 28 5.63 -1.28 6.99
N ILE A 29 6.10 -2.15 6.09
CA ILE A 29 6.43 -1.75 4.71
C ILE A 29 5.16 -1.31 3.95
N ALA A 30 4.04 -2.02 4.12
CA ALA A 30 2.78 -1.64 3.50
C ALA A 30 2.30 -0.25 3.99
N ALA A 31 2.37 0.01 5.29
CA ALA A 31 2.03 1.31 5.86
C ALA A 31 2.94 2.43 5.32
N LEU A 32 4.24 2.17 5.21
CA LEU A 32 5.21 3.10 4.62
C LEU A 32 4.85 3.45 3.16
N ILE A 33 4.59 2.45 2.32
CA ILE A 33 4.22 2.66 0.92
C ILE A 33 2.93 3.49 0.82
N VAL A 34 1.92 3.16 1.62
CA VAL A 34 0.66 3.91 1.66
C VAL A 34 0.91 5.36 2.05
N ALA A 35 1.71 5.63 3.09
CA ALA A 35 2.06 6.98 3.50
C ALA A 35 2.74 7.78 2.37
N ILE A 36 3.70 7.17 1.68
CA ILE A 36 4.37 7.77 0.51
C ILE A 36 3.35 8.10 -0.58
N VAL A 37 2.46 7.16 -0.94
CA VAL A 37 1.45 7.40 -1.99
C VAL A 37 0.53 8.56 -1.63
N PHE A 38 0.11 8.70 -0.36
CA PHE A 38 -0.73 9.83 0.06
C PHE A 38 0.02 11.17 0.03
N VAL A 39 1.29 11.19 0.45
CA VAL A 39 2.11 12.42 0.44
C VAL A 39 2.42 12.87 -0.99
N PHE A 40 2.87 11.95 -1.85
CA PHE A 40 3.30 12.28 -3.21
C PHE A 40 2.14 12.31 -4.22
N GLY A 41 1.02 11.63 -3.95
CA GLY A 41 -0.11 11.55 -4.87
C GLY A 41 -0.73 12.92 -5.18
N GLY A 42 -0.86 13.79 -4.18
CA GLY A 42 -1.32 15.17 -4.37
C GLY A 42 -0.37 15.97 -5.27
N VAL A 43 0.93 15.95 -4.95
CA VAL A 43 1.97 16.66 -5.71
C VAL A 43 2.02 16.21 -7.17
N ILE A 44 1.91 14.90 -7.41
CA ILE A 44 1.90 14.32 -8.76
C ILE A 44 0.65 14.81 -9.53
N ARG A 45 -0.53 14.79 -8.88
CA ARG A 45 -1.77 15.26 -9.52
C ARG A 45 -1.71 16.74 -9.86
N ASP A 46 -1.17 17.57 -8.96
CA ASP A 46 -1.01 19.00 -9.19
C ASP A 46 -0.03 19.28 -10.34
N ALA A 47 1.09 18.56 -10.38
CA ALA A 47 2.07 18.68 -11.47
C ALA A 47 1.48 18.27 -12.83
N PHE A 48 0.67 17.21 -12.87
CA PHE A 48 -0.04 16.80 -14.10
C PHE A 48 -1.12 17.82 -14.51
N ASN A 49 -1.86 18.39 -13.57
CA ASN A 49 -2.87 19.40 -13.86
C ASN A 49 -2.25 20.71 -14.37
N ASP A 50 -1.15 21.17 -13.78
CA ASP A 50 -0.40 22.33 -14.27
C ASP A 50 0.16 22.10 -15.68
N THR A 51 0.74 20.91 -15.92
CA THR A 51 1.21 20.52 -17.26
C THR A 51 0.06 20.45 -18.26
N CYS A 52 -1.08 19.88 -17.88
CA CYS A 52 -2.28 19.80 -18.71
C CYS A 52 -2.79 21.20 -19.09
N GLY A 53 -2.77 22.15 -18.15
CA GLY A 53 -3.08 23.56 -18.40
C GLY A 53 -2.15 24.18 -19.44
N LYS A 54 -0.84 23.98 -19.30
CA LYS A 54 0.17 24.52 -20.24
C LYS A 54 0.05 23.91 -21.64
N VAL A 55 -0.17 22.60 -21.73
CA VAL A 55 -0.38 21.90 -23.02
C VAL A 55 -1.66 22.39 -23.68
N LYS A 56 -2.75 22.60 -22.93
CA LYS A 56 -4.01 23.14 -23.46
C LYS A 56 -3.85 24.55 -24.03
N THR A 57 -3.05 25.41 -23.40
CA THR A 57 -2.81 26.77 -23.90
C THR A 57 -1.94 26.81 -25.15
N GLY A 58 -1.01 25.85 -25.31
CA GLY A 58 -0.14 25.74 -26.49
C GLY A 58 -0.74 24.97 -27.67
N ALA A 59 -1.62 24.00 -27.41
CA ALA A 59 -2.30 23.20 -28.43
C ALA A 59 -3.69 23.78 -28.71
N ALA A 60 -3.80 24.55 -29.80
CA ALA A 60 -5.08 24.99 -30.32
C ALA A 60 -5.99 23.75 -30.59
N THR A 61 -7.02 23.62 -29.77
CA THR A 61 -8.32 23.00 -30.11
C THR A 61 -8.31 21.49 -30.41
N THR A 62 -8.21 20.64 -29.38
CA THR A 62 -9.12 19.47 -29.24
C THR A 62 -9.04 18.84 -27.84
N ALA A 63 -10.08 19.06 -27.03
CA ALA A 63 -10.56 18.23 -25.92
C ALA A 63 -9.56 17.46 -25.03
N ALA A 64 -8.55 18.12 -24.46
CA ALA A 64 -7.90 17.60 -23.26
C ALA A 64 -8.81 17.88 -22.04
N THR A 65 -9.60 16.90 -21.61
CA THR A 65 -10.32 16.96 -20.33
C THR A 65 -9.32 16.67 -19.20
N CYS A 66 -8.78 17.72 -18.58
CA CYS A 66 -7.98 17.60 -17.36
C CYS A 66 -8.91 17.32 -16.16
N SER A 67 -8.49 16.44 -15.25
CA SER A 67 -9.32 15.85 -14.18
C SER A 67 -8.82 16.13 -12.76
#